data_AF-A0A8H9I9L9-F1
#
_entry.id   AF-A0A8H9I9L9-F1
#
_cell.length_a   1.000
_cell.length_b   1.000
_cell.length_c   1.000
_cell.angle_alpha   90.00
_cell.angle_beta   90.00
_cell.angle_gamma   90.00
#
_symmetry.space_group_name_H-M   'P 1'
#
loop_
_entity.id
_entity.type
_entity.pdbx_description
1 polymer ?
#
loop_
_entity_poly.entity_id
_entity_poly.type
_entity_poly.pdbx_seq_one_letter_code
_entity_poly.pdbx_strand_id
1 'polypeptide(L)'
;MSIQLMALQTAEHALQADDLLPESLHDFLACPTPDAWLQWALANPETLLIDHAQCEKKAASTAMSLLYRYVDQPLLLSKMSQLAREELLHFEQVVGLMERRGVPYRHLTASRYAEGLRKHLRSQDPERLIDLLIIGALIEARSCERFARLIPYLDEELAKFYRTLVKSEGRHFEDYLLLARQQTDAPIDERIAFFVAREAELIMSPDTAFRFHSGVPA
;
A
#
# COMPACT_ATOMS: atom_id res chain seq x y z
N MET A 1 -19.51 21.93 -8.09
CA MET A 1 -18.50 22.89 -7.59
C MET A 1 -17.17 22.41 -8.15
N SER A 2 -16.60 23.09 -9.14
CA SER A 2 -15.30 22.70 -9.69
C SER A 2 -14.25 22.86 -8.60
N ILE A 3 -13.60 21.76 -8.21
CA ILE A 3 -12.41 21.82 -7.36
C ILE A 3 -11.35 22.54 -8.18
N GLN A 4 -11.04 23.77 -7.79
CA GLN A 4 -9.98 24.54 -8.42
C GLN A 4 -8.66 23.85 -8.03
N LEU A 5 -8.00 23.18 -8.98
CA LEU A 5 -6.70 22.52 -8.74
C LEU A 5 -5.71 23.57 -8.23
N MET A 6 -5.37 23.51 -6.93
CA MET A 6 -4.22 24.24 -6.40
C MET A 6 -2.95 23.56 -6.90
N ALA A 7 -1.99 24.35 -7.37
CA ALA A 7 -0.68 23.82 -7.76
C ALA A 7 0.01 23.19 -6.54
N LEU A 8 0.50 21.95 -6.70
CA LEU A 8 1.30 21.28 -5.67
C LEU A 8 2.60 22.08 -5.47
N GLN A 9 2.89 22.47 -4.22
CA GLN A 9 4.12 23.19 -3.87
C GLN A 9 5.05 22.25 -3.10
N THR A 10 6.24 22.01 -3.63
CA THR A 10 7.26 21.15 -3.00
C THR A 10 7.94 21.85 -1.83
N ALA A 11 8.24 21.12 -0.76
CA ALA A 11 9.11 21.56 0.32
C ALA A 11 10.56 21.72 -0.19
N GLU A 12 11.32 22.65 0.39
CA GLU A 12 12.68 23.05 -0.06
C GLU A 12 13.76 21.93 -0.03
N HIS A 13 13.42 20.71 0.44
CA HIS A 13 14.32 19.57 0.66
C HIS A 13 13.99 18.32 -0.19
N ALA A 14 13.27 18.46 -1.31
CA ALA A 14 12.68 17.31 -2.01
C ALA A 14 13.71 16.49 -2.81
N LEU A 15 13.90 15.23 -2.41
CA LEU A 15 14.33 14.16 -3.34
C LEU A 15 13.15 13.85 -4.27
N GLN A 16 13.42 13.43 -5.51
CA GLN A 16 12.35 12.97 -6.39
C GLN A 16 11.82 11.62 -5.90
N ALA A 17 10.53 11.35 -6.11
CA ALA A 17 9.91 10.10 -5.66
C ALA A 17 10.62 8.86 -6.25
N ASP A 18 11.02 8.94 -7.52
CA ASP A 18 11.67 7.85 -8.24
C ASP A 18 13.04 7.47 -7.64
N ASP A 19 13.74 8.42 -7.00
CA ASP A 19 15.01 8.17 -6.31
C ASP A 19 14.85 7.32 -5.04
N LEU A 20 13.62 7.22 -4.52
CA LEU A 20 13.32 6.50 -3.28
C LEU A 20 12.82 5.08 -3.51
N LEU A 21 12.28 4.81 -4.71
CA LEU A 21 11.65 3.53 -5.03
C LEU A 21 12.70 2.47 -5.36
N PRO A 22 12.47 1.19 -4.98
CA PRO A 22 13.31 0.11 -5.47
C PRO A 22 13.16 -0.04 -6.99
N GLU A 23 14.25 -0.38 -7.67
CA GLU A 23 14.29 -0.54 -9.14
C GLU A 23 13.25 -1.57 -9.63
N SER A 24 13.00 -2.61 -8.83
CA SER A 24 11.99 -3.64 -9.08
C SER A 24 10.54 -3.11 -9.16
N LEU A 25 10.28 -1.89 -8.69
CA LEU A 25 8.96 -1.28 -8.64
C LEU A 25 8.71 -0.27 -9.77
N HIS A 26 9.75 0.32 -10.37
CA HIS A 26 9.61 1.40 -11.38
C HIS A 26 8.66 1.03 -12.53
N ASP A 27 8.66 -0.23 -12.97
CA ASP A 27 7.80 -0.73 -14.06
C ASP A 27 6.72 -1.73 -13.61
N PHE A 28 6.55 -1.94 -12.30
CA PHE A 28 5.60 -2.93 -11.79
C PHE A 28 4.14 -2.42 -11.82
N LEU A 29 3.93 -1.15 -11.47
CA LEU A 29 2.61 -0.53 -11.43
C LEU A 29 2.25 0.09 -12.79
N ALA A 30 1.04 -0.14 -13.29
CA ALA A 30 0.63 0.36 -14.61
C ALA A 30 0.24 1.86 -14.64
N CYS A 31 0.16 2.52 -13.49
CA CYS A 31 -0.08 3.95 -13.43
C CYS A 31 0.59 4.59 -12.20
N PRO A 32 1.07 5.83 -12.31
CA PRO A 32 1.49 6.60 -11.14
C PRO A 32 0.29 6.99 -10.29
N THR A 33 0.53 7.36 -9.03
CA THR A 33 -0.50 8.01 -8.21
C THR A 33 -0.94 9.32 -8.87
N PRO A 34 -2.25 9.55 -9.07
CA PRO A 34 -2.75 10.79 -9.67
C PRO A 34 -2.51 12.02 -8.79
N ASP A 35 -2.16 13.16 -9.39
CA ASP A 35 -1.97 14.42 -8.65
C ASP A 35 -3.24 14.86 -7.92
N ALA A 36 -4.42 14.57 -8.47
CA ALA A 36 -5.70 14.82 -7.81
C ALA A 36 -5.83 14.03 -6.49
N TRP A 37 -5.27 12.82 -6.40
CA TRP A 37 -5.20 12.08 -5.15
C TRP A 37 -4.21 12.71 -4.16
N LEU A 38 -3.04 13.19 -4.64
CA LEU A 38 -2.07 13.90 -3.79
C LEU A 38 -2.69 15.16 -3.17
N GLN A 39 -3.40 15.96 -3.96
CA GLN A 39 -4.12 17.12 -3.47
C GLN A 39 -5.17 16.73 -2.42
N TRP A 40 -5.90 15.63 -2.67
CA TRP A 40 -6.90 15.15 -1.72
C TRP A 40 -6.26 14.72 -0.39
N ALA A 41 -5.11 14.05 -0.45
CA ALA A 41 -4.34 13.62 0.72
C ALA A 41 -3.80 14.81 1.53
N LEU A 42 -3.20 15.80 0.86
CA LEU A 42 -2.67 17.00 1.51
C LEU A 42 -3.77 17.87 2.14
N ALA A 43 -4.98 17.85 1.57
CA ALA A 43 -6.15 18.51 2.15
C ALA A 43 -6.78 17.73 3.32
N ASN A 44 -6.42 16.46 3.53
CA ASN A 44 -7.04 15.58 4.53
C ASN A 44 -5.99 14.81 5.37
N PRO A 45 -5.00 15.48 5.99
CA PRO A 45 -3.88 14.82 6.67
C PRO A 45 -4.31 13.95 7.86
N GLU A 46 -5.35 14.35 8.60
CA GLU A 46 -5.87 13.51 9.71
C GLU A 46 -6.46 12.20 9.19
N THR A 47 -7.27 12.26 8.14
CA THR A 47 -7.89 11.07 7.54
C THR A 47 -6.83 10.16 6.93
N LEU A 48 -5.79 10.75 6.33
CA LEU A 48 -4.62 10.03 5.81
C LEU A 48 -3.96 9.20 6.92
N LEU A 49 -3.61 9.83 8.05
CA LEU A 49 -2.94 9.14 9.16
C LEU A 49 -3.81 8.06 9.80
N ILE A 50 -5.10 8.33 10.00
CA ILE A 50 -6.03 7.35 10.58
C ILE A 50 -6.16 6.12 9.67
N ASP A 51 -6.37 6.31 8.36
CA ASP A 51 -6.49 5.19 7.43
C ASP A 51 -5.17 4.46 7.21
N HIS A 52 -4.04 5.19 7.21
CA HIS A 52 -2.70 4.59 7.20
C HIS A 52 -2.52 3.65 8.40
N ALA A 53 -2.76 4.10 9.63
CA ALA A 53 -2.71 3.23 10.81
C ALA A 53 -3.67 2.02 10.69
N GLN A 54 -4.85 2.20 10.08
CA GLN A 54 -5.72 1.05 9.81
C GLN A 54 -5.13 0.08 8.78
N CYS A 55 -4.42 0.57 7.77
CA CYS A 55 -3.74 -0.25 6.76
C CYS A 55 -2.68 -1.15 7.39
N GLU A 56 -1.81 -0.63 8.26
CA GLU A 56 -0.77 -1.44 8.91
C GLU A 56 -1.38 -2.57 9.74
N LYS A 57 -2.42 -2.24 10.51
CA LYS A 57 -3.17 -3.25 11.28
C LYS A 57 -3.85 -4.30 10.38
N LYS A 58 -4.37 -3.91 9.22
CA LYS A 58 -4.97 -4.84 8.23
C LYS A 58 -3.91 -5.71 7.57
N ALA A 59 -2.72 -5.16 7.28
CA ALA A 59 -1.60 -5.91 6.72
C ALA A 59 -1.12 -6.97 7.71
N ALA A 60 -0.89 -6.59 8.98
CA ALA A 60 -0.59 -7.54 10.06
C ALA A 60 -1.66 -8.64 10.19
N SER A 61 -2.95 -8.25 10.20
CA SER A 61 -4.05 -9.22 10.28
C SER A 61 -4.13 -10.16 9.08
N THR A 62 -3.78 -9.68 7.89
CA THR A 62 -3.73 -10.51 6.66
C THR A 62 -2.61 -11.52 6.77
N ALA A 63 -1.40 -11.09 7.18
CA ALA A 63 -0.27 -11.98 7.41
C ALA A 63 -0.60 -13.06 8.45
N MET A 64 -1.22 -12.68 9.58
CA MET A 64 -1.68 -13.64 10.59
C MET A 64 -2.67 -14.65 10.02
N SER A 65 -3.58 -14.22 9.14
CA SER A 65 -4.54 -15.13 8.49
C SER A 65 -3.84 -16.14 7.57
N LEU A 66 -2.78 -15.72 6.87
CA LEU A 66 -1.97 -16.62 6.04
C LEU A 66 -1.20 -17.63 6.90
N LEU A 67 -0.66 -17.21 8.06
CA LEU A 67 0.01 -18.12 9.01
C LEU A 67 -0.90 -19.25 9.50
N TYR A 68 -2.16 -18.95 9.81
CA TYR A 68 -3.12 -19.95 10.26
C TYR A 68 -3.57 -20.90 9.15
N ARG A 69 -3.62 -20.43 7.90
CA ARG A 69 -4.16 -21.19 6.78
C ARG A 69 -3.11 -22.08 6.10
N TYR A 70 -1.87 -21.61 5.98
CA TYR A 70 -0.82 -22.25 5.17
C TYR A 70 0.34 -22.75 6.05
N VAL A 71 0.01 -23.67 6.96
CA VAL A 71 0.92 -24.14 8.03
C VAL A 71 2.10 -25.00 7.54
N ASP A 72 1.99 -25.59 6.35
CA ASP A 72 3.01 -26.50 5.82
C ASP A 72 4.03 -25.81 4.90
N GLN A 73 4.10 -24.47 4.92
CA GLN A 73 5.00 -23.68 4.08
C GLN A 73 6.03 -22.89 4.91
N PRO A 74 7.19 -23.47 5.26
CA PRO A 74 8.14 -22.86 6.20
C PRO A 74 8.60 -21.45 5.83
N LEU A 75 8.85 -21.19 4.54
CA LEU A 75 9.27 -19.86 4.09
C LEU A 75 8.15 -18.83 4.20
N LEU A 76 6.92 -19.18 3.80
CA LEU A 76 5.74 -18.33 4.00
C LEU A 76 5.54 -18.03 5.48
N LEU A 77 5.62 -19.05 6.35
CA LEU A 77 5.48 -18.86 7.80
C LEU A 77 6.52 -17.89 8.37
N SER A 78 7.78 -18.04 7.96
CA SER A 78 8.85 -17.14 8.40
C SER A 78 8.62 -15.70 7.94
N LYS A 79 8.29 -15.52 6.66
CA LYS A 79 8.08 -14.20 6.04
C LYS A 79 6.84 -13.49 6.58
N MET A 80 5.70 -14.18 6.68
CA MET A 80 4.47 -13.60 7.21
C MET A 80 4.57 -13.26 8.70
N SER A 81 5.31 -14.04 9.49
CA SER A 81 5.58 -13.71 10.91
C SER A 81 6.49 -12.48 11.07
N GLN A 82 7.46 -12.31 10.18
CA GLN A 82 8.30 -11.11 10.14
C GLN A 82 7.46 -9.88 9.75
N LEU A 83 6.70 -9.99 8.66
CA LEU A 83 5.82 -8.92 8.18
C LEU A 83 4.81 -8.50 9.25
N ALA A 84 4.09 -9.45 9.86
CA ALA A 84 3.09 -9.13 10.88
C ALA A 84 3.66 -8.34 12.06
N ARG A 85 4.89 -8.64 12.51
CA ARG A 85 5.54 -7.89 13.59
C ARG A 85 5.98 -6.51 13.14
N GLU A 86 6.53 -6.39 11.93
CA GLU A 86 6.94 -5.12 11.35
C GLU A 86 5.74 -4.18 11.15
N GLU A 87 4.62 -4.69 10.65
CA GLU A 87 3.41 -3.90 10.48
C GLU A 87 2.76 -3.46 11.79
N LEU A 88 2.83 -4.27 12.85
CA LEU A 88 2.39 -3.81 14.16
C LEU A 88 3.30 -2.72 14.73
N LEU A 89 4.60 -2.77 14.44
CA LEU A 89 5.52 -1.69 14.78
C LEU A 89 5.21 -0.41 13.97
N HIS A 90 4.94 -0.51 12.67
CA HIS A 90 4.49 0.62 11.87
C HIS A 90 3.19 1.22 12.43
N PHE A 91 2.21 0.37 12.75
CA PHE A 91 0.96 0.80 13.39
C PHE A 91 1.21 1.62 14.67
N GLU A 92 2.04 1.12 15.58
CA GLU A 92 2.42 1.82 16.82
C GLU A 92 3.07 3.18 16.53
N GLN A 93 3.96 3.24 15.52
CA GLN A 93 4.64 4.47 15.12
C GLN A 93 3.67 5.51 14.55
N VAL A 94 2.73 5.11 13.69
CA VAL A 94 1.70 6.00 13.13
C VAL A 94 0.80 6.51 14.24
N VAL A 95 0.36 5.65 15.17
CA VAL A 95 -0.47 6.06 16.31
C VAL A 95 0.28 7.05 17.21
N GLY A 96 1.55 6.79 17.52
CA GLY A 96 2.36 7.74 18.30
C GLY A 96 2.55 9.08 17.58
N LEU A 97 2.66 9.08 16.25
CA LEU A 97 2.70 10.31 15.44
C LEU A 97 1.37 11.07 15.49
N MET A 98 0.24 10.35 15.39
CA MET A 98 -1.10 10.91 15.52
C MET A 98 -1.29 11.58 16.88
N GLU A 99 -0.87 10.94 17.97
CA GLU A 99 -0.95 11.49 19.33
C GLU A 99 -0.16 12.80 19.46
N ARG A 100 1.08 12.85 18.96
CA ARG A 100 1.90 14.09 18.96
C ARG A 100 1.25 15.22 18.14
N ARG A 101 0.46 14.87 17.13
CA ARG A 101 -0.26 15.82 16.26
C ARG A 101 -1.67 16.13 16.73
N GLY A 102 -2.11 15.58 17.88
CA GLY A 102 -3.46 15.78 18.39
C GLY A 102 -4.56 15.15 17.53
N VAL A 103 -4.23 14.15 16.70
CA VAL A 103 -5.19 13.47 15.81
C VAL A 103 -5.80 12.28 16.54
N PRO A 104 -7.10 12.30 16.88
CA PRO A 104 -7.73 11.20 17.59
C PRO A 104 -7.92 9.98 16.67
N TYR A 105 -7.51 8.79 17.15
CA TYR A 105 -7.78 7.55 16.43
C TYR A 105 -9.27 7.24 16.44
N ARG A 106 -9.85 7.11 15.25
CA ARG A 106 -11.27 6.77 15.05
C ARG A 106 -11.42 5.71 13.97
N HIS A 107 -12.56 5.04 13.97
CA HIS A 107 -12.85 4.06 12.93
C HIS A 107 -13.23 4.76 11.62
N LEU A 108 -12.47 4.50 10.56
CA LEU A 108 -12.87 4.73 9.17
C LEU A 108 -13.33 3.42 8.54
N THR A 109 -14.30 3.51 7.63
CA THR A 109 -14.69 2.38 6.77
C THR A 109 -13.57 2.06 5.78
N ALA A 110 -13.40 0.79 5.40
CA ALA A 110 -12.34 0.40 4.48
C ALA A 110 -12.53 1.01 3.07
N SER A 111 -11.40 1.25 2.37
CA SER A 111 -11.37 1.53 0.93
C SER A 111 -11.94 0.36 0.12
N ARG A 112 -12.49 0.65 -1.06
CA ARG A 112 -12.88 -0.37 -2.06
C ARG A 112 -11.69 -1.11 -2.67
N TYR A 113 -10.45 -0.63 -2.49
CA TYR A 113 -9.26 -1.11 -3.18
C TYR A 113 -8.97 -2.60 -2.98
N ALA A 114 -8.63 -3.02 -1.75
CA ALA A 114 -8.26 -4.40 -1.48
C ALA A 114 -9.41 -5.38 -1.76
N GLU A 115 -10.65 -4.98 -1.46
CA GLU A 115 -11.84 -5.77 -1.79
C GLU A 115 -12.04 -5.88 -3.31
N GLY A 116 -11.83 -4.79 -4.04
CA GLY A 116 -11.88 -4.76 -5.51
C GLY A 116 -10.94 -5.77 -6.15
N LEU A 117 -9.70 -5.86 -5.65
CA LEU A 117 -8.73 -6.87 -6.09
C LEU A 117 -9.18 -8.29 -5.70
N ARG A 118 -9.67 -8.48 -4.46
CA ARG A 118 -10.08 -9.80 -3.94
C ARG A 118 -11.28 -10.41 -4.66
N LYS A 119 -12.10 -9.62 -5.37
CA LYS A 119 -13.17 -10.13 -6.23
C LYS A 119 -12.70 -11.07 -7.34
N HIS A 120 -11.42 -11.00 -7.70
CA HIS A 120 -10.84 -11.81 -8.76
C HIS A 120 -10.06 -13.02 -8.25
N LEU A 121 -10.09 -13.31 -6.95
CA LEU A 121 -9.44 -14.49 -6.37
C LEU A 121 -9.98 -15.77 -6.98
N ARG A 122 -9.06 -16.66 -7.38
CA ARG A 122 -9.39 -18.06 -7.62
C ARG A 122 -9.78 -18.75 -6.31
N SER A 123 -10.58 -19.80 -6.42
CA SER A 123 -11.22 -20.45 -5.26
C SER A 123 -10.37 -21.56 -4.63
N GLN A 124 -9.57 -22.25 -5.45
CA GLN A 124 -8.78 -23.42 -5.03
C GLN A 124 -7.31 -23.05 -4.82
N ASP A 125 -6.66 -23.73 -3.89
CA ASP A 125 -5.21 -23.68 -3.73
C ASP A 125 -4.56 -24.66 -4.74
N PRO A 126 -3.36 -24.33 -5.29
CA PRO A 126 -2.47 -23.22 -4.93
C PRO A 126 -2.82 -21.87 -5.60
N GLU A 127 -3.73 -21.84 -6.58
CA GLU A 127 -4.06 -20.64 -7.36
C GLU A 127 -4.56 -19.47 -6.50
N ARG A 128 -5.36 -19.77 -5.48
CA ARG A 128 -5.87 -18.80 -4.53
C ARG A 128 -4.75 -18.17 -3.73
N LEU A 129 -3.80 -18.96 -3.23
CA LEU A 129 -2.64 -18.44 -2.51
C LEU A 129 -1.77 -17.57 -3.42
N ILE A 130 -1.50 -18.01 -4.65
CA ILE A 130 -0.78 -17.20 -5.64
C ILE A 130 -1.46 -15.84 -5.82
N ASP A 131 -2.78 -15.82 -5.99
CA ASP A 131 -3.52 -14.57 -6.16
C ASP A 131 -3.46 -13.69 -4.91
N LEU A 132 -3.57 -14.26 -3.70
CA LEU A 132 -3.46 -13.52 -2.44
C LEU A 132 -2.08 -12.87 -2.29
N LEU A 133 -1.02 -13.57 -2.68
CA LEU A 133 0.35 -13.07 -2.61
C LEU A 133 0.61 -11.99 -3.66
N ILE A 134 0.10 -12.14 -4.89
CA ILE A 134 0.16 -11.10 -5.93
C ILE A 134 -0.59 -9.83 -5.47
N ILE A 135 -1.77 -9.99 -4.85
CA ILE A 135 -2.53 -8.87 -4.31
C ILE A 135 -1.76 -8.21 -3.16
N GLY A 136 -1.10 -8.98 -2.29
CA GLY A 136 -0.19 -8.47 -1.27
C GLY A 136 0.90 -7.59 -1.87
N ALA A 137 1.62 -8.11 -2.87
CA ALA A 137 2.66 -7.36 -3.58
C ALA A 137 2.13 -6.04 -4.17
N LEU A 138 0.94 -6.02 -4.76
CA LEU A 138 0.34 -4.79 -5.30
C LEU A 138 -0.04 -3.77 -4.23
N ILE A 139 -0.50 -4.22 -3.07
CA ILE A 139 -0.81 -3.34 -1.94
C ILE A 139 0.47 -2.66 -1.45
N GLU A 140 1.52 -3.43 -1.17
CA GLU A 140 2.80 -2.89 -0.67
C GLU A 140 3.49 -2.01 -1.73
N ALA A 141 3.45 -2.41 -3.01
CA ALA A 141 4.01 -1.61 -4.09
C ALA A 141 3.30 -0.26 -4.23
N ARG A 142 1.96 -0.24 -4.16
CA ARG A 142 1.20 1.01 -4.21
C ARG A 142 1.43 1.86 -2.97
N SER A 143 1.55 1.25 -1.80
CA SER A 143 1.90 1.95 -0.55
C SER A 143 3.25 2.64 -0.68
N CYS A 144 4.28 1.90 -1.13
CA CYS A 144 5.62 2.40 -1.40
C CYS A 144 5.60 3.62 -2.34
N GLU A 145 4.91 3.51 -3.50
CA GLU A 145 4.79 4.60 -4.47
C GLU A 145 4.05 5.82 -3.90
N ARG A 146 2.96 5.62 -3.15
CA ARG A 146 2.22 6.73 -2.51
C ARG A 146 3.02 7.44 -1.45
N PHE A 147 3.77 6.72 -0.60
CA PHE A 147 4.67 7.36 0.36
C PHE A 147 5.74 8.17 -0.35
N ALA A 148 6.41 7.60 -1.36
CA ALA A 148 7.43 8.28 -2.16
C ALA A 148 6.89 9.58 -2.79
N ARG A 149 5.68 9.53 -3.36
CA ARG A 149 5.03 10.69 -4.00
C ARG A 149 4.54 11.74 -3.02
N LEU A 150 4.19 11.37 -1.79
CA LEU A 150 3.78 12.33 -0.76
C LEU A 150 4.98 13.10 -0.20
N ILE A 151 6.11 12.43 0.04
CA ILE A 151 7.30 12.98 0.74
C ILE A 151 7.69 14.41 0.32
N PRO A 152 7.73 14.79 -0.98
CA PRO A 152 8.08 16.15 -1.41
C PRO A 152 7.15 17.26 -0.89
N TYR A 153 5.95 16.92 -0.42
CA TYR A 153 4.89 17.85 -0.03
C TYR A 153 4.59 17.85 1.47
N LEU A 154 5.35 17.07 2.25
CA LEU A 154 5.11 16.89 3.68
C LEU A 154 6.09 17.71 4.51
N ASP A 155 5.71 17.99 5.76
CA ASP A 155 6.63 18.54 6.76
C ASP A 155 7.78 17.55 7.06
N GLU A 156 8.87 18.05 7.63
CA GLU A 156 10.09 17.27 7.82
C GLU A 156 9.90 16.01 8.67
N GLU A 157 9.09 16.07 9.74
CA GLU A 157 8.85 14.92 10.62
C GLU A 157 8.13 13.80 9.85
N LEU A 158 7.04 14.13 9.16
CA LEU A 158 6.24 13.15 8.43
C LEU A 158 6.99 12.64 7.18
N ALA A 159 7.69 13.53 6.47
CA ALA A 159 8.52 13.15 5.33
C ALA A 159 9.63 12.17 5.75
N LYS A 160 10.30 12.42 6.88
CA LYS A 160 11.35 11.52 7.40
C LYS A 160 10.77 10.16 7.79
N PHE A 161 9.60 10.14 8.42
CA PHE A 161 8.90 8.90 8.76
C PHE A 161 8.48 8.12 7.52
N TYR A 162 7.86 8.76 6.52
CA TYR A 162 7.46 8.07 5.28
C TYR A 162 8.66 7.54 4.48
N ARG A 163 9.83 8.21 4.53
CA ARG A 163 11.06 7.66 3.94
C ARG A 163 11.51 6.34 4.57
N THR A 164 11.24 6.12 5.87
CA THR A 164 11.57 4.82 6.48
C THR A 164 10.61 3.74 6.02
N LEU A 165 9.33 4.09 5.84
CA LEU A 165 8.31 3.15 5.35
C LEU A 165 8.55 2.74 3.90
N VAL A 166 8.91 3.67 3.00
CA VAL A 166 9.23 3.33 1.59
C VAL A 166 10.20 2.13 1.50
N LYS A 167 11.19 2.05 2.40
CA LYS A 167 12.16 0.95 2.44
C LYS A 167 11.58 -0.36 2.94
N SER A 168 10.70 -0.36 3.94
CA SER A 168 10.05 -1.60 4.42
C SER A 168 9.03 -2.10 3.39
N GLU A 169 8.19 -1.21 2.87
CA GLU A 169 7.18 -1.49 1.84
C GLU A 169 7.79 -2.12 0.58
N GLY A 170 8.92 -1.56 0.10
CA GLY A 170 9.65 -2.13 -1.03
C GLY A 170 10.12 -3.56 -0.79
N ARG A 171 10.59 -3.88 0.43
CA ARG A 171 10.98 -5.26 0.79
C ARG A 171 9.77 -6.19 0.91
N HIS A 172 8.66 -5.71 1.47
CA HIS A 172 7.45 -6.52 1.59
C HIS A 172 6.85 -6.85 0.23
N PHE A 173 6.86 -5.89 -0.70
CA PHE A 173 6.54 -6.10 -2.10
C PHE A 173 7.36 -7.25 -2.72
N GLU A 174 8.67 -7.20 -2.58
CA GLU A 174 9.58 -8.23 -3.12
C GLU A 174 9.34 -9.60 -2.46
N ASP A 175 9.14 -9.61 -1.13
CA ASP A 175 8.85 -10.83 -0.38
C ASP A 175 7.52 -11.48 -0.81
N TYR A 176 6.47 -10.69 -1.06
CA TYR A 176 5.21 -11.21 -1.58
C TYR A 176 5.36 -11.80 -2.98
N LEU A 177 6.06 -11.13 -3.89
CA LEU A 177 6.31 -11.65 -5.24
C LEU A 177 7.15 -12.93 -5.21
N LEU A 178 8.18 -12.98 -4.36
CA LEU A 178 8.98 -14.18 -4.15
C LEU A 178 8.10 -15.35 -3.70
N LEU A 179 7.28 -15.14 -2.67
CA LEU A 179 6.38 -16.17 -2.16
C LEU A 179 5.39 -16.63 -3.21
N ALA A 180 4.86 -15.73 -4.04
CA ALA A 180 3.93 -16.06 -5.12
C ALA A 180 4.58 -16.96 -6.17
N ARG A 181 5.80 -16.61 -6.61
CA ARG A 181 6.57 -17.39 -7.59
C ARG A 181 6.99 -18.77 -7.08
N GLN A 182 7.13 -18.95 -5.77
CA GLN A 182 7.47 -20.26 -5.19
C GLN A 182 6.31 -21.25 -5.11
N GLN A 183 5.07 -20.82 -5.36
CA GLN A 183 3.93 -21.74 -5.32
C GLN A 183 3.78 -22.59 -6.58
N THR A 184 4.53 -22.29 -7.65
CA THR A 184 4.41 -22.98 -8.93
C THR A 184 5.67 -22.82 -9.78
N ASP A 185 5.98 -23.83 -10.60
CA ASP A 185 7.03 -23.75 -11.62
C ASP A 185 6.56 -23.02 -12.89
N ALA A 186 5.24 -22.81 -13.05
CA ALA A 186 4.68 -22.11 -14.20
C ALA A 186 4.87 -20.59 -14.07
N PRO A 187 5.06 -19.86 -15.18
CA PRO A 187 5.12 -18.41 -15.15
C PRO A 187 3.78 -17.84 -14.65
N ILE A 188 3.85 -16.84 -13.77
CA ILE A 188 2.69 -16.14 -13.22
C ILE A 188 2.55 -14.71 -13.77
N ASP A 189 3.36 -14.34 -14.76
CA ASP A 189 3.49 -12.97 -15.26
C ASP A 189 2.19 -12.47 -15.91
N GLU A 190 1.47 -13.34 -16.63
CA GLU A 190 0.12 -13.02 -17.13
C GLU A 190 -0.87 -12.74 -15.99
N ARG A 191 -0.74 -13.46 -14.87
CA ARG A 191 -1.61 -13.27 -13.70
C ARG A 191 -1.27 -12.00 -12.96
N ILE A 192 0.01 -11.65 -12.85
CA ILE A 192 0.48 -10.37 -12.34
C ILE A 192 -0.08 -9.24 -13.20
N ALA A 193 0.12 -9.30 -14.53
CA ALA A 193 -0.37 -8.29 -15.47
C ALA A 193 -1.90 -8.09 -15.38
N PHE A 194 -2.65 -9.18 -15.21
CA PHE A 194 -4.09 -9.13 -14.97
C PHE A 194 -4.44 -8.29 -13.73
N PHE A 195 -3.78 -8.55 -12.58
CA PHE A 195 -4.07 -7.81 -11.36
C PHE A 195 -3.55 -6.38 -11.40
N VAL A 196 -2.39 -6.13 -12.02
CA VAL A 196 -1.85 -4.78 -12.26
C VAL A 196 -2.86 -3.92 -13.05
N ALA A 197 -3.51 -4.48 -14.08
CA ALA A 197 -4.54 -3.75 -14.82
C ALA A 197 -5.77 -3.41 -13.97
N ARG A 198 -6.23 -4.34 -13.12
CA ARG A 198 -7.36 -4.11 -12.20
C ARG A 198 -7.00 -3.10 -11.10
N GLU A 199 -5.76 -3.14 -10.62
CA GLU A 199 -5.22 -2.18 -9.65
C GLU A 199 -5.23 -0.76 -10.23
N ALA A 200 -4.72 -0.59 -11.45
CA ALA A 200 -4.73 0.71 -12.13
C ALA A 200 -6.15 1.25 -12.32
N GLU A 201 -7.12 0.41 -12.65
CA GLU A 201 -8.54 0.82 -12.72
C GLU A 201 -9.06 1.35 -11.38
N LEU A 202 -8.69 0.72 -10.26
CA LEU A 202 -9.10 1.17 -8.92
C LEU A 202 -8.44 2.50 -8.52
N ILE A 203 -7.18 2.71 -8.88
CA ILE A 203 -6.42 3.94 -8.61
C ILE A 203 -6.91 5.12 -9.47
N MET A 204 -7.24 4.86 -10.73
CA MET A 204 -7.58 5.90 -11.70
C MET A 204 -9.07 6.23 -11.77
N SER A 205 -9.95 5.37 -11.25
CA SER A 205 -11.40 5.64 -11.27
C SER A 205 -11.85 6.54 -10.10
N PRO A 206 -12.93 7.32 -10.29
CA PRO A 206 -13.47 8.19 -9.25
C PRO A 206 -13.84 7.45 -7.95
N ASP A 207 -13.58 8.11 -6.83
CA ASP A 207 -13.87 7.65 -5.48
C ASP A 207 -14.47 8.80 -4.66
N THR A 208 -15.42 8.48 -3.79
CA THR A 208 -16.13 9.47 -2.97
C THR A 208 -15.57 9.55 -1.55
N ALA A 209 -14.73 8.58 -1.15
CA ALA A 209 -14.16 8.51 0.18
C ALA A 209 -12.63 8.50 0.12
N PHE A 210 -12.00 9.53 0.65
CA PHE A 210 -10.55 9.59 0.74
C PHE A 210 -10.00 8.47 1.63
N ARG A 211 -9.10 7.67 1.09
CA ARG A 211 -8.36 6.61 1.80
C ARG A 211 -6.94 6.55 1.25
N PHE A 212 -6.04 5.94 2.01
CA PHE A 212 -4.65 5.73 1.63
C PHE A 212 -4.53 4.97 0.30
N HIS A 213 -5.48 4.07 0.00
CA HIS A 213 -5.60 3.39 -1.30
C HIS A 213 -6.87 3.79 -2.10
N SER A 214 -7.47 4.97 -1.89
CA SER A 214 -8.64 5.40 -2.71
C SER A 214 -8.24 5.76 -4.15
N GLY A 215 -9.22 5.79 -5.05
CA GLY A 215 -9.07 6.36 -6.39
C GLY A 215 -9.02 7.90 -6.40
N VAL A 216 -9.19 8.51 -7.57
CA VAL A 216 -9.27 9.98 -7.72
C VAL A 216 -10.55 10.56 -7.11
N PRO A 217 -10.52 11.76 -6.52
CA PRO A 217 -11.74 12.41 -6.01
C PRO A 217 -12.78 12.60 -7.11
N ALA A 218 -14.03 12.21 -6.82
CA ALA A 218 -15.20 12.38 -7.68
C ALA A 218 -15.80 13.81 -7.65
#